data_AF-A0A2P4X7U6-F1
#
_entry.id   AF-A0A2P4X7U6-F1
#
_cell.length_a   1.000
_cell.length_b   1.000
_cell.length_c   1.000
_cell.angle_alpha   90.00
_cell.angle_beta   90.00
_cell.angle_gamma   90.00
#
_symmetry.space_group_name_H-M   'P 1'
#
loop_
_entity.id
_entity.type
_entity.pdbx_description
1 polymer ?
#
loop_
_entity_poly.entity_id
_entity_poly.type
_entity_poly.pdbx_seq_one_letter_code
_entity_poly.pdbx_strand_id
1 'polypeptide(L)'
;MASSGIAATLLAGGHTAHSTFWIPLKLSEFSTCSLSWQSQKAELIRKASLIIWDEAPMMHRACFEAVDRSFRDIMKNELEPFGGKVMAFSGDHRQILPVLKDATRAETLEACFKSSPLWSHLQQVRLTENMRVQTAPDPASAAELAEFSDFLHQIGEGRYPVNSDISENDICLPRDMCIVPDSRTDDRWDDEETKENEDMEAPPNFNLLPPTESSADRGFDDPDEDRRKRNVNALIDAVYPGVGDW
;
A
#
# COMPACT_ATOMS: atom_id res chain seq x y z
N MET A 1 2.92 8.54 15.05
CA MET A 1 1.65 8.04 14.46
C MET A 1 1.90 7.69 13.01
N ALA A 2 1.05 6.89 12.36
CA ALA A 2 1.25 6.47 10.98
C ALA A 2 -0.05 6.47 10.15
N SER A 3 0.07 6.37 8.84
CA SER A 3 -1.09 6.33 7.91
C SER A 3 -1.89 5.04 7.98
N SER A 4 -1.23 3.90 8.17
CA SER A 4 -1.87 2.57 8.25
C SER A 4 -1.74 1.94 9.64
N GLY A 5 -2.59 0.95 9.94
CA GLY A 5 -2.55 0.21 11.20
C GLY A 5 -1.25 -0.57 11.38
N ILE A 6 -0.78 -1.23 10.31
CA ILE A 6 0.46 -2.02 10.32
C ILE A 6 1.69 -1.13 10.52
N ALA A 7 1.75 0.03 9.87
CA ALA A 7 2.84 0.98 10.11
C ALA A 7 2.81 1.52 11.56
N ALA A 8 1.61 1.73 12.11
CA ALA A 8 1.47 2.21 13.48
C ALA A 8 1.98 1.20 14.52
N THR A 9 1.86 -0.12 14.30
CA THR A 9 2.37 -1.12 15.26
C THR A 9 3.89 -1.15 15.35
N LEU A 10 4.60 -0.66 14.33
CA LEU A 10 6.06 -0.53 14.34
C LEU A 10 6.55 0.66 15.17
N LEU A 11 5.65 1.58 15.53
CA LEU A 11 5.95 2.70 16.40
C LEU A 11 5.55 2.35 17.84
N ALA A 12 6.44 2.62 18.81
CA ALA A 12 6.14 2.41 20.22
C ALA A 12 4.92 3.26 20.65
N GLY A 13 3.83 2.60 21.06
CA GLY A 13 2.55 3.26 21.37
C GLY A 13 1.90 3.92 20.15
N GLY A 14 2.19 3.42 18.95
CA GLY A 14 1.71 4.01 17.72
C GLY A 14 0.21 3.86 17.51
N HIS A 15 -0.38 4.90 16.92
CA HIS A 15 -1.77 4.93 16.50
C HIS A 15 -1.85 5.41 15.05
N THR A 16 -2.95 5.08 14.38
CA THR A 16 -3.22 5.59 13.03
C THR A 16 -3.53 7.08 13.08
N ALA A 17 -3.23 7.81 12.00
CA ALA A 17 -3.55 9.23 11.89
C ALA A 17 -5.05 9.49 12.03
N HIS A 18 -5.87 8.65 11.38
CA HIS A 18 -7.33 8.70 11.47
C HIS A 18 -7.82 8.61 12.92
N SER A 19 -7.32 7.65 13.70
CA SER A 19 -7.73 7.50 15.10
C SER A 19 -7.14 8.58 15.99
N THR A 20 -5.90 9.02 15.73
CA THR A 20 -5.21 10.05 16.52
C THR A 20 -5.96 11.38 16.41
N PHE A 21 -6.19 11.83 15.18
CA PHE A 21 -6.78 13.14 14.91
C PHE A 21 -8.28 13.12 14.68
N TRP A 22 -8.96 11.96 14.66
CA TRP A 22 -10.39 11.89 14.31
C TRP A 22 -10.68 12.48 12.92
N ILE A 23 -9.87 12.08 11.94
CA ILE A 23 -10.03 12.49 10.55
C ILE A 23 -11.32 11.82 10.01
N PRO A 24 -12.26 12.59 9.43
CA PRO A 24 -13.46 12.02 8.81
C PRO A 24 -13.10 11.06 7.67
N LEU A 25 -13.87 9.98 7.51
CA LEU A 25 -13.70 9.05 6.38
C LEU A 25 -14.17 9.64 5.04
N LYS A 26 -15.18 10.51 5.10
CA LYS A 26 -15.67 11.27 3.95
C LYS A 26 -15.12 12.68 4.04
N LEU A 27 -14.15 13.00 3.21
CA LEU A 27 -13.50 14.31 3.19
C LEU A 27 -14.04 15.16 2.04
N SER A 28 -14.12 16.45 2.31
CA SER A 28 -14.37 17.53 1.36
C SER A 28 -13.30 18.61 1.55
N GLU A 29 -13.20 19.55 0.63
CA GLU A 29 -12.23 20.66 0.69
C GLU A 29 -12.34 21.50 1.97
N PHE A 30 -13.51 21.51 2.62
CA PHE A 30 -13.77 22.25 3.85
C PHE A 30 -13.78 21.38 5.10
N SER A 31 -13.48 20.08 4.98
CA SER A 31 -13.56 19.17 6.11
C SER A 31 -12.55 19.52 7.19
N THR A 32 -12.95 19.35 8.44
CA THR A 32 -12.10 19.47 9.61
C THR A 32 -12.11 18.14 10.36
N CYS A 33 -11.11 17.94 11.20
CA CYS A 33 -11.11 16.85 12.15
C CYS A 33 -12.18 17.05 13.23
N SER A 34 -12.79 15.96 13.69
CA SER A 34 -13.78 15.96 14.77
C SER A 34 -13.13 16.11 16.15
N LEU A 35 -12.34 17.17 16.33
CA LEU A 35 -11.62 17.50 17.56
C LEU A 35 -12.20 18.77 18.18
N SER A 36 -12.90 18.64 19.30
CA SER A 36 -13.31 19.81 20.09
C SER A 36 -12.08 20.45 20.74
N TRP A 37 -12.04 21.78 20.76
CA TRP A 37 -11.00 22.58 21.44
C TRP A 37 -10.82 22.18 22.93
N GLN A 38 -11.91 21.79 23.60
CA GLN A 38 -11.91 21.38 25.01
C GLN A 38 -11.53 19.92 25.22
N SER A 39 -11.33 19.14 24.15
CA SER A 39 -11.02 17.72 24.27
C SER A 39 -9.62 17.50 24.85
N GLN A 40 -9.44 16.37 25.54
CA GLN A 40 -8.13 15.93 26.03
C GLN A 40 -7.11 15.80 24.88
N LYS A 41 -7.56 15.38 23.70
CA LYS A 41 -6.70 15.31 22.50
C LYS A 41 -6.24 16.68 22.02
N ALA A 42 -7.12 17.67 22.02
CA ALA A 42 -6.74 19.05 21.70
C ALA A 42 -5.73 19.60 22.73
N GLU A 43 -5.86 19.22 24.01
CA GLU A 43 -4.84 19.55 25.01
C GLU A 43 -3.49 18.89 24.73
N LEU A 44 -3.48 17.61 24.34
CA LEU A 44 -2.26 16.92 23.93
C LEU A 44 -1.61 17.60 22.71
N ILE A 45 -2.39 17.98 21.70
CA ILE A 45 -1.90 18.72 20.52
C ILE A 45 -1.29 20.06 20.96
N ARG A 46 -1.97 20.82 21.84
CA ARG A 46 -1.45 22.09 22.38
C ARG A 46 -0.13 21.92 23.10
N LYS A 47 0.05 20.84 23.88
CA LYS A 47 1.29 20.53 24.60
C LYS A 47 2.40 19.95 23.71
N ALA A 48 2.04 19.25 22.63
CA ALA A 48 3.02 18.61 21.76
C ALA A 48 3.93 19.65 21.09
N SER A 49 5.24 19.44 21.18
CA SER A 49 6.23 20.29 20.50
C SER A 49 6.58 19.79 19.10
N LEU A 50 6.45 18.48 18.87
CA LEU A 50 6.72 17.81 17.61
C LEU A 50 5.67 16.72 17.40
N ILE A 51 5.18 16.59 16.17
CA ILE A 51 4.23 15.55 15.77
C ILE A 51 4.81 14.82 14.56
N ILE A 52 4.99 13.51 14.70
CA ILE A 52 5.59 12.65 13.66
C ILE A 52 4.50 11.79 13.03
N TRP A 53 4.39 11.88 11.71
CA TRP A 53 3.46 11.11 10.89
C TRP A 53 4.21 10.27 9.87
N ASP A 54 4.22 8.96 10.10
CA ASP A 54 4.88 7.97 9.26
C ASP A 54 3.98 7.41 8.16
N GLU A 55 4.60 6.99 7.05
CA GLU A 55 3.92 6.60 5.80
C GLU A 55 2.95 7.65 5.26
N ALA A 56 3.30 8.94 5.41
CA ALA A 56 2.47 10.05 4.96
C ALA A 56 2.07 9.99 3.46
N PRO A 57 2.94 9.57 2.51
CA PRO A 57 2.59 9.54 1.08
C PRO A 57 1.36 8.70 0.73
N MET A 58 1.01 7.70 1.57
CA MET A 58 -0.14 6.84 1.36
C MET A 58 -1.49 7.53 1.61
N MET A 59 -1.48 8.74 2.20
CA MET A 59 -2.71 9.45 2.60
C MET A 59 -3.13 10.48 1.56
N HIS A 60 -4.45 10.57 1.37
CA HIS A 60 -5.06 11.59 0.53
C HIS A 60 -4.75 13.01 1.06
N ARG A 61 -4.44 13.97 0.18
CA ARG A 61 -4.06 15.35 0.55
C ARG A 61 -5.05 16.02 1.51
N ALA A 62 -6.34 15.78 1.28
CA ALA A 62 -7.43 16.34 2.09
C ALA A 62 -7.34 15.96 3.58
N CYS A 63 -6.71 14.83 3.92
CA CYS A 63 -6.47 14.44 5.30
C CYS A 63 -5.51 15.42 6.00
N PHE A 64 -4.42 15.79 5.32
CA PHE A 64 -3.44 16.75 5.85
C PHE A 64 -4.05 18.14 5.98
N GLU A 65 -4.85 18.55 5.00
CA GLU A 65 -5.53 19.84 5.00
C GLU A 65 -6.61 19.94 6.08
N ALA A 66 -7.35 18.86 6.34
CA ALA A 66 -8.31 18.81 7.44
C ALA A 66 -7.61 18.87 8.81
N VAL A 67 -6.45 18.24 8.95
CA VAL A 67 -5.62 18.31 10.16
C VAL A 67 -5.06 19.73 10.35
N ASP A 68 -4.54 20.34 9.29
CA ASP A 68 -4.06 21.73 9.30
C ASP A 68 -5.14 22.70 9.78
N ARG A 69 -6.32 22.68 9.14
CA ARG A 69 -7.46 23.53 9.54
C ARG A 69 -7.84 23.32 11.01
N SER A 70 -7.93 22.07 11.47
CA SER A 70 -8.24 21.79 12.87
C SER A 70 -7.15 22.28 13.83
N PHE A 71 -5.88 22.20 13.45
CA PHE A 71 -4.80 22.65 14.32
C PHE A 71 -4.75 24.17 14.41
N ARG A 72 -5.01 24.88 13.31
CA ARG A 72 -5.13 26.34 13.34
C ARG A 72 -6.21 26.81 14.33
N ASP A 73 -7.37 26.16 14.32
CA ASP A 73 -8.45 26.45 15.26
C ASP A 73 -8.10 26.05 16.71
N ILE A 74 -7.50 24.88 16.92
CA ILE A 74 -7.08 24.40 18.26
C ILE A 74 -6.03 25.33 18.88
N MET A 75 -5.06 25.76 18.09
CA MET A 75 -3.94 26.61 18.50
C MET A 75 -4.31 28.09 18.51
N LYS A 76 -5.45 28.48 17.93
CA LYS A 76 -5.85 29.88 17.69
C LYS A 76 -4.78 30.65 16.91
N ASN A 77 -4.25 30.00 15.89
CA ASN A 77 -3.22 30.53 15.00
C ASN A 77 -3.56 30.18 13.55
N GLU A 78 -4.22 31.10 12.85
CA GLU A 78 -4.65 30.90 11.46
C GLU A 78 -3.56 31.21 10.41
N LEU A 79 -2.51 31.92 10.83
CA LEU A 79 -1.46 32.44 9.94
C LEU A 79 -0.42 31.37 9.58
N GLU A 80 -0.12 30.49 10.53
CA GLU A 80 0.90 29.47 10.37
C GLU A 80 0.30 28.09 10.02
N PRO A 81 0.92 27.33 9.10
CA PRO A 81 0.57 25.93 8.87
C PRO A 81 0.54 25.13 10.19
N PHE A 82 -0.44 24.24 10.30
CA PHE A 82 -0.70 23.38 11.44
C PHE A 82 -0.79 24.16 12.77
N GLY A 83 -1.26 25.41 12.73
CA GLY A 83 -1.36 26.26 13.91
C GLY A 83 0.00 26.58 14.56
N GLY A 84 1.09 26.54 13.77
CA GLY A 84 2.47 26.74 14.24
C GLY A 84 3.08 25.49 14.88
N LYS A 85 2.48 24.30 14.72
CA LYS A 85 3.07 23.05 15.19
C LYS A 85 4.16 22.55 14.24
N VAL A 86 5.22 22.00 14.82
CA VAL A 86 6.26 21.31 14.05
C VAL A 86 5.74 19.93 13.68
N MET A 87 5.58 19.72 12.37
CA MET A 87 5.17 18.45 11.78
C MET A 87 6.38 17.80 11.09
N ALA A 88 6.62 16.52 11.37
CA ALA A 88 7.57 15.71 10.63
C ALA A 88 6.83 14.59 9.92
N PHE A 89 6.85 14.62 8.59
CA PHE A 89 6.27 13.59 7.73
C PHE A 89 7.38 12.66 7.24
N SER A 90 7.20 11.36 7.40
CA SER A 90 8.09 10.34 6.84
C SER A 90 7.34 9.41 5.89
N GLY A 91 8.10 8.75 5.02
CA GLY A 91 7.60 7.82 4.01
C GLY A 91 8.39 7.95 2.72
N ASP A 92 8.21 6.98 1.82
CA ASP A 92 8.86 6.96 0.52
C ASP A 92 7.83 7.18 -0.60
N HIS A 93 8.01 8.24 -1.38
CA HIS A 93 7.14 8.57 -2.51
C HIS A 93 7.28 7.61 -3.70
N ARG A 94 8.27 6.72 -3.68
CA ARG A 94 8.40 5.62 -4.66
C ARG A 94 7.54 4.41 -4.32
N GLN A 95 6.88 4.42 -3.16
CA GLN A 95 5.93 3.39 -2.76
C GLN A 95 4.51 3.73 -3.25
N ILE A 96 3.49 3.27 -2.53
CA ILE A 96 2.10 3.31 -2.92
C ILE A 96 1.54 4.74 -2.77
N LEU A 97 0.93 5.24 -3.84
CA LEU A 97 0.14 6.48 -3.84
C LEU A 97 -1.16 6.30 -3.04
N PRO A 98 -1.88 7.39 -2.70
CA PRO A 98 -3.18 7.25 -2.05
C PRO A 98 -4.13 6.34 -2.83
N VAL A 99 -4.81 5.43 -2.13
CA VAL A 99 -5.72 4.46 -2.75
C VAL A 99 -7.07 5.11 -3.02
N LEU A 100 -7.41 5.29 -4.30
CA LEU A 100 -8.71 5.80 -4.74
C LEU A 100 -9.41 4.75 -5.61
N LYS A 101 -10.70 4.51 -5.36
CA LYS A 101 -11.51 3.59 -6.17
C LYS A 101 -11.85 4.24 -7.51
N ASP A 102 -11.64 3.48 -8.59
CA ASP A 102 -11.99 3.85 -9.96
C ASP A 102 -11.43 5.21 -10.43
N ALA A 103 -10.33 5.66 -9.81
CA ALA A 103 -9.71 6.93 -10.12
C ALA A 103 -8.76 6.82 -11.31
N THR A 104 -8.79 7.85 -12.15
CA THR A 104 -7.81 8.06 -13.21
C THR A 104 -6.43 8.40 -12.63
N ARG A 105 -5.40 8.33 -13.47
CA ARG A 105 -4.05 8.75 -13.10
C ARG A 105 -4.00 10.21 -12.63
N ALA A 106 -4.74 11.09 -13.30
CA ALA A 106 -4.79 12.52 -12.96
C ALA A 106 -5.41 12.73 -11.56
N GLU A 107 -6.52 12.06 -11.26
CA GLU A 107 -7.17 12.13 -9.95
C GLU A 107 -6.28 11.57 -8.84
N THR A 108 -5.58 10.46 -9.09
CA THR A 108 -4.61 9.90 -8.13
C THR A 108 -3.46 10.89 -7.84
N LEU A 109 -2.94 11.57 -8.86
CA LEU A 109 -1.90 12.59 -8.68
C LEU A 109 -2.43 13.82 -7.92
N GLU A 110 -3.65 14.26 -8.22
CA GLU A 110 -4.29 15.35 -7.49
C GLU A 110 -4.54 14.99 -6.01
N ALA A 111 -4.83 13.73 -5.72
CA ALA A 111 -4.98 13.23 -4.36
C ALA A 111 -3.68 13.16 -3.56
N CYS A 112 -2.51 13.20 -4.21
CA CYS A 112 -1.22 13.12 -3.54
C CYS A 112 -0.95 14.36 -2.68
N PHE A 113 -0.25 14.18 -1.55
CA PHE A 113 0.10 15.30 -0.67
C PHE A 113 0.91 16.41 -1.38
N LYS A 114 1.70 16.05 -2.40
CA LYS A 114 2.44 16.99 -3.26
C LYS A 114 1.55 18.01 -3.98
N SER A 115 0.28 17.68 -4.19
CA SER A 115 -0.72 18.52 -4.82
C SER A 115 -1.47 19.41 -3.82
N SER A 116 -1.13 19.35 -2.53
CA SER A 116 -1.69 20.22 -1.50
C SER A 116 -0.97 21.58 -1.48
N PRO A 117 -1.68 22.69 -1.19
CA PRO A 117 -1.03 23.99 -0.93
C PRO A 117 0.02 23.92 0.19
N LEU A 118 -0.19 23.02 1.17
CA LEU A 118 0.71 22.80 2.30
C LEU A 118 2.10 22.32 1.87
N TRP A 119 2.22 21.68 0.70
CA TRP A 119 3.49 21.13 0.23
C TRP A 119 4.59 22.20 0.11
N SER A 120 4.22 23.42 -0.28
CA SER A 120 5.15 24.55 -0.42
C SER A 120 5.76 25.01 0.91
N HIS A 121 5.14 24.67 2.05
CA HIS A 121 5.63 25.00 3.38
C HIS A 121 6.55 23.92 3.97
N LEU A 122 6.71 22.77 3.30
CA LEU A 122 7.53 21.68 3.81
C LEU A 122 8.98 21.83 3.39
N GLN A 123 9.88 21.66 4.36
CA GLN A 123 11.28 21.42 4.08
C GLN A 123 11.51 19.93 3.80
N GLN A 124 12.08 19.64 2.64
CA GLN A 124 12.40 18.26 2.24
C GLN A 124 13.77 17.86 2.78
N VAL A 125 13.83 16.71 3.43
CA VAL A 125 15.08 16.08 3.88
C VAL A 125 15.13 14.68 3.29
N ARG A 126 16.23 14.36 2.61
CA ARG A 126 16.43 13.06 1.98
C ARG A 126 17.46 12.26 2.77
N LEU A 127 17.07 11.07 3.23
CA LEU A 127 18.00 10.09 3.79
C LEU A 127 18.68 9.35 2.63
N THR A 128 20.00 9.21 2.69
CA THR A 128 20.82 8.59 1.63
C THR A 128 21.51 7.31 2.06
N GLU A 129 21.72 7.13 3.36
CA GLU A 129 22.38 5.95 3.91
C GLU A 129 21.38 4.82 4.15
N ASN A 130 21.56 3.69 3.45
CA ASN A 130 20.75 2.50 3.69
C ASN A 130 21.30 1.72 4.89
N MET A 131 20.67 1.93 6.05
CA MET A 131 21.08 1.27 7.28
C MET A 131 20.98 -0.25 7.20
N ARG A 132 20.07 -0.84 6.39
CA ARG A 132 19.96 -2.30 6.26
C ARG A 132 21.23 -2.92 5.64
N VAL A 133 21.82 -2.20 4.69
CA VAL A 133 23.11 -2.58 4.07
C VAL A 133 24.25 -2.37 5.07
N GLN A 134 24.26 -1.24 5.79
CA GLN A 134 25.33 -0.92 6.75
C GLN A 134 25.36 -1.85 7.96
N THR A 135 24.20 -2.34 8.40
CA THR A 135 24.08 -3.25 9.55
C THR A 135 24.04 -4.72 9.15
N ALA A 136 24.42 -5.05 7.91
CA ALA A 136 24.53 -6.42 7.45
C ALA A 136 25.54 -7.21 8.31
N PRO A 137 25.32 -8.51 8.55
CA PRO A 137 26.14 -9.29 9.47
C PRO A 137 27.56 -9.53 8.94
N ASP A 138 27.75 -9.54 7.62
CA ASP A 138 29.02 -9.81 6.96
C ASP A 138 29.12 -9.11 5.59
N PRO A 139 30.33 -8.99 5.01
CA PRO A 139 30.54 -8.28 3.75
C PRO A 139 29.82 -8.89 2.54
N ALA A 140 29.61 -10.21 2.50
CA ALA A 140 28.92 -10.84 1.37
C ALA A 140 27.42 -10.51 1.41
N SER A 141 26.79 -10.66 2.57
CA SER A 141 25.40 -10.25 2.81
C SER A 141 25.20 -8.75 2.51
N ALA A 142 26.17 -7.91 2.89
CA ALA A 142 26.12 -6.47 2.59
C ALA A 142 26.12 -6.20 1.08
N ALA A 143 26.94 -6.92 0.31
CA ALA A 143 27.01 -6.77 -1.14
C ALA A 143 25.70 -7.19 -1.81
N GLU A 144 25.13 -8.33 -1.43
CA GLU A 144 23.83 -8.80 -1.94
C GLU A 144 22.70 -7.80 -1.63
N LEU A 145 22.62 -7.32 -0.38
CA LEU A 145 21.64 -6.30 0.01
C LEU A 145 21.82 -4.98 -0.75
N ALA A 146 23.07 -4.59 -1.03
CA ALA A 146 23.36 -3.37 -1.79
C ALA A 146 22.91 -3.51 -3.24
N GLU A 147 23.19 -4.64 -3.88
CA GLU A 147 22.75 -4.94 -5.25
C GLU A 147 21.22 -4.95 -5.34
N PHE A 148 20.56 -5.65 -4.41
CA PHE A 148 19.10 -5.67 -4.35
C PHE A 148 18.51 -4.28 -4.07
N SER A 149 19.15 -3.48 -3.21
CA SER A 149 18.72 -2.10 -2.95
C SER A 149 18.83 -1.22 -4.18
N ASP A 150 19.90 -1.34 -4.97
CA ASP A 150 20.05 -0.58 -6.22
C ASP A 150 19.00 -0.98 -7.25
N PHE A 151 18.73 -2.29 -7.38
CA PHE A 151 17.62 -2.79 -8.20
C PHE A 151 16.27 -2.15 -7.82
N LEU A 152 15.91 -2.15 -6.53
CA LEU A 152 14.67 -1.51 -6.05
C LEU A 152 14.65 0.00 -6.31
N HIS A 153 15.80 0.68 -6.19
CA HIS A 153 15.89 2.10 -6.52
C HIS A 153 15.67 2.37 -8.01
N GLN A 154 16.23 1.55 -8.90
CA GLN A 154 16.01 1.69 -10.34
C GLN A 154 14.53 1.53 -10.69
N ILE A 155 13.83 0.56 -10.08
CA ILE A 155 12.39 0.37 -10.26
C ILE A 155 11.62 1.59 -9.74
N GLY A 156 11.86 1.99 -8.49
CA GLY A 156 11.13 3.08 -7.86
C GLY A 156 11.36 4.46 -8.51
N GLU A 157 12.44 4.62 -9.28
CA GLU A 157 12.74 5.83 -10.05
C GLU A 157 12.29 5.75 -11.51
N GLY A 158 11.72 4.62 -11.94
CA GLY A 158 11.34 4.39 -13.34
C GLY A 158 12.54 4.35 -14.29
N ARG A 159 13.73 3.98 -13.79
CA ARG A 159 14.96 3.83 -14.58
C ARG A 159 15.25 2.40 -14.99
N TYR A 160 14.55 1.44 -14.38
CA TYR A 160 14.72 0.03 -14.70
C TYR A 160 14.14 -0.28 -16.10
N PRO A 161 14.76 -1.15 -16.90
CA PRO A 161 14.28 -1.49 -18.24
C PRO A 161 12.83 -1.99 -18.23
N VAL A 162 12.03 -1.42 -19.14
CA VAL A 162 10.65 -1.84 -19.40
C VAL A 162 10.58 -2.82 -20.55
N ASN A 163 9.59 -3.71 -20.52
CA ASN A 163 9.29 -4.62 -21.61
C ASN A 163 8.29 -3.99 -22.58
N SER A 164 8.81 -3.35 -23.62
CA SER A 164 8.01 -2.72 -24.67
C SER A 164 7.08 -3.67 -25.43
N ASP A 165 7.32 -4.98 -25.37
CA ASP A 165 6.53 -5.98 -26.10
C ASP A 165 5.21 -6.32 -25.36
N ILE A 166 5.13 -6.04 -24.05
CA ILE A 166 3.92 -6.22 -23.22
C ILE A 166 3.22 -4.87 -23.03
N SER A 167 3.90 -3.90 -22.40
CA SER A 167 3.44 -2.52 -22.30
C SER A 167 4.57 -1.57 -21.90
N GLU A 168 4.37 -0.27 -22.12
CA GLU A 168 5.32 0.78 -21.70
C GLU A 168 5.52 0.89 -20.18
N ASN A 169 4.73 0.17 -19.36
CA ASN A 169 4.78 0.22 -17.89
C ASN A 169 5.14 -1.12 -17.24
N ASP A 170 5.38 -2.17 -18.02
CA ASP A 170 5.73 -3.49 -17.49
C ASP A 170 7.24 -3.67 -17.41
N ILE A 171 7.73 -4.27 -16.33
CA ILE A 171 9.16 -4.60 -16.16
C ILE A 171 9.38 -6.11 -16.27
N CYS A 172 10.55 -6.51 -16.77
CA CYS A 172 10.99 -7.90 -16.69
C CYS A 172 11.73 -8.12 -15.38
N LEU A 173 11.16 -8.93 -14.49
CA LEU A 173 11.87 -9.39 -13.30
C LEU A 173 13.05 -10.28 -13.69
N PRO A 174 14.22 -10.13 -13.05
CA PRO A 174 15.32 -11.08 -13.22
C PRO A 174 14.88 -12.52 -12.93
N ARG A 175 15.38 -13.49 -13.72
CA ARG A 175 14.96 -14.91 -13.60
C ARG A 175 15.30 -15.51 -12.23
N ASP A 176 16.43 -15.12 -11.67
CA ASP A 176 16.91 -15.49 -10.34
C ASP A 176 16.01 -14.96 -9.20
N MET A 177 15.13 -13.98 -9.49
CA MET A 177 14.09 -13.51 -8.56
C MET A 177 12.74 -14.21 -8.77
N CYS A 178 12.61 -15.04 -9.80
CA CYS A 178 11.37 -15.74 -10.13
C CYS A 178 11.40 -17.18 -9.62
N ILE A 179 10.35 -17.61 -8.92
CA ILE A 179 10.11 -19.03 -8.67
C ILE A 179 9.32 -19.54 -9.87
N VAL A 180 9.98 -20.26 -10.77
CA VAL A 180 9.30 -20.92 -11.89
C VAL A 180 8.71 -22.22 -11.34
N PRO A 181 7.38 -22.43 -11.44
CA PRO A 181 6.79 -23.71 -11.07
C PRO A 181 7.43 -24.81 -11.91
N ASP A 182 7.90 -25.89 -11.28
CA ASP A 182 8.34 -27.06 -12.02
C ASP A 182 7.19 -27.54 -12.92
N SER A 183 7.49 -27.78 -14.20
CA SER A 183 6.52 -28.30 -15.14
C SER A 183 6.07 -29.70 -14.69
N ARG A 184 4.88 -29.77 -14.09
CA ARG A 184 4.11 -30.97 -13.70
C ARG A 184 4.66 -31.79 -12.52
N THR A 185 4.19 -31.50 -11.31
CA THR A 185 3.43 -32.53 -10.58
C THR A 185 1.95 -32.23 -10.76
N ASP A 186 1.25 -33.14 -11.43
CA ASP A 186 -0.20 -33.19 -11.48
C ASP A 186 -0.70 -33.64 -10.10
N ASP A 187 -0.49 -32.80 -9.08
CA ASP A 187 -1.15 -32.98 -7.80
C ASP A 187 -2.59 -32.50 -8.01
N ARG A 188 -3.37 -33.36 -8.67
CA ARG A 188 -4.80 -33.42 -8.46
C ARG A 188 -5.02 -33.31 -6.96
N TRP A 189 -5.66 -32.24 -6.52
CA TRP A 189 -6.48 -32.33 -5.33
C TRP A 189 -7.58 -33.33 -5.67
N ASP A 190 -7.27 -34.62 -5.48
CA ASP A 190 -8.28 -35.64 -5.36
C ASP A 190 -9.10 -35.23 -4.14
N ASP A 191 -10.30 -34.74 -4.39
CA ASP A 191 -11.38 -34.62 -3.43
C ASP A 191 -11.68 -36.03 -2.88
N GLU A 192 -10.84 -36.53 -1.98
CA GLU A 192 -11.21 -37.65 -1.12
C GLU A 192 -12.25 -37.13 -0.13
N GLU A 193 -13.51 -37.30 -0.54
CA GLU A 193 -14.70 -37.29 0.29
C GLU A 193 -14.56 -38.37 1.38
N THR A 194 -13.74 -38.14 2.41
CA THR A 194 -13.87 -38.87 3.68
C THR A 194 -15.08 -38.32 4.41
N LYS A 195 -16.24 -38.92 4.12
CA LYS A 195 -17.31 -39.07 5.10
C LYS A 195 -16.72 -39.76 6.32
N GLU A 196 -16.74 -39.05 7.45
CA GLU A 196 -16.95 -39.54 8.83
C GLU A 196 -16.25 -38.60 9.81
N ASN A 197 -16.98 -37.64 10.38
CA ASN A 197 -17.50 -37.73 11.75
C ASN A 197 -18.09 -36.39 12.20
N GLU A 198 -19.25 -36.50 12.83
CA GLU A 198 -20.08 -35.44 13.39
C GLU A 198 -19.35 -34.64 14.48
N ASP A 199 -19.84 -33.42 14.70
CA ASP A 199 -19.54 -32.50 15.82
C ASP A 199 -18.26 -31.63 15.73
N MET A 200 -18.32 -30.54 14.96
CA MET A 200 -17.74 -29.27 15.41
C MET A 200 -18.53 -28.05 14.88
N GLU A 201 -18.86 -27.17 15.83
CA GLU A 201 -19.73 -26.00 15.72
C GLU A 201 -19.24 -24.98 14.68
N ALA A 202 -20.12 -24.58 13.76
CA ALA A 202 -19.79 -23.61 12.70
C ALA A 202 -19.55 -22.20 13.27
N PRO A 203 -18.54 -21.44 12.81
CA PRO A 203 -18.37 -20.05 13.19
C PRO A 203 -19.48 -19.17 12.58
N PRO A 204 -19.90 -18.08 13.25
CA PRO A 204 -21.08 -17.32 12.88
C PRO A 204 -20.91 -16.55 11.55
N ASN A 205 -21.92 -16.71 10.71
CA ASN A 205 -22.08 -16.19 9.37
C ASN A 205 -22.40 -14.68 9.41
N PHE A 206 -21.52 -13.81 8.89
CA PHE A 206 -21.83 -12.39 8.62
C PHE A 206 -22.17 -12.21 7.15
N ASN A 207 -23.36 -12.64 6.74
CA ASN A 207 -23.97 -12.24 5.48
C ASN A 207 -25.41 -11.79 5.76
N LEU A 208 -25.59 -10.47 5.85
CA LEU A 208 -26.89 -9.82 5.76
C LEU A 208 -27.23 -9.71 4.27
N LEU A 209 -28.02 -10.65 3.76
CA LEU A 209 -29.09 -10.53 2.74
C LEU A 209 -29.49 -11.94 2.25
N PRO A 210 -30.78 -12.22 2.02
CA PRO A 210 -31.24 -13.56 1.64
C PRO A 210 -30.96 -13.86 0.14
N PRO A 211 -30.56 -15.09 -0.22
CA PRO A 211 -30.44 -15.51 -1.62
C PRO A 211 -31.82 -15.88 -2.19
N THR A 212 -32.12 -15.40 -3.39
CA THR A 212 -33.23 -15.88 -4.20
C THR A 212 -32.79 -17.11 -5.00
N GLU A 213 -33.54 -18.19 -4.89
CA GLU A 213 -33.36 -19.45 -5.63
C GLU A 213 -33.53 -19.26 -7.15
N SER A 214 -32.69 -19.91 -7.96
CA SER A 214 -33.15 -20.91 -8.95
C SER A 214 -32.00 -21.58 -9.71
N SER A 215 -31.91 -22.89 -9.48
CA SER A 215 -31.75 -24.00 -10.42
C SER A 215 -30.60 -24.09 -11.44
N ALA A 216 -30.05 -25.31 -11.43
CA ALA A 216 -29.60 -26.13 -12.55
C ALA A 216 -28.09 -26.15 -12.85
N ASP A 217 -27.45 -27.08 -12.13
CA ASP A 217 -26.45 -28.02 -12.63
C ASP A 217 -26.51 -28.25 -14.16
N ARG A 218 -25.38 -27.98 -14.82
CA ARG A 218 -25.00 -28.54 -16.11
C ARG A 218 -23.49 -28.36 -16.27
N GLY A 219 -22.75 -29.46 -16.17
CA GLY A 219 -21.32 -29.52 -16.49
C GLY A 219 -21.04 -28.91 -17.86
N PHE A 220 -20.08 -27.99 -17.87
CA PHE A 220 -19.49 -27.41 -19.07
C PHE A 220 -17.97 -27.54 -18.89
N ASP A 221 -17.33 -28.34 -19.76
CA ASP A 221 -15.89 -28.22 -19.99
C ASP A 221 -15.63 -26.75 -20.38
N ASP A 222 -14.81 -26.04 -19.61
CA ASP A 222 -14.53 -24.62 -19.82
C ASP A 222 -13.43 -24.44 -20.88
N PRO A 223 -13.76 -24.04 -22.12
CA PRO A 223 -12.76 -23.79 -23.16
C PRO A 223 -11.86 -22.59 -22.84
N ASP A 224 -12.19 -21.80 -21.81
CA ASP A 224 -11.43 -20.62 -21.38
C ASP A 224 -10.25 -21.00 -20.47
N GLU A 225 -10.29 -22.15 -19.79
CA GLU A 225 -9.16 -22.67 -19.01
C GLU A 225 -8.00 -23.08 -19.93
N ASP A 226 -8.35 -23.73 -21.04
CA ASP A 226 -7.43 -24.19 -22.07
C ASP A 226 -6.82 -23.00 -22.87
N ARG A 227 -7.58 -21.90 -22.96
CA ARG A 227 -7.13 -20.63 -23.52
C ARG A 227 -6.22 -19.85 -22.56
N ARG A 228 -6.50 -19.87 -21.25
CA ARG A 228 -5.63 -19.28 -20.22
C ARG A 228 -4.28 -19.98 -20.15
N LYS A 229 -4.25 -21.31 -20.18
CA LYS A 229 -3.01 -22.11 -20.19
C LYS A 229 -2.14 -21.81 -21.42
N ARG A 230 -2.74 -21.67 -22.61
CA ARG A 230 -2.03 -21.27 -23.84
C ARG A 230 -1.46 -19.85 -23.77
N ASN A 231 -2.19 -18.91 -23.18
CA ASN A 231 -1.72 -17.52 -23.03
C ASN A 231 -0.56 -17.39 -22.03
N VAL A 232 -0.55 -18.17 -20.95
CA VAL A 232 0.54 -18.16 -19.97
C VAL A 232 1.84 -18.70 -20.59
N ASN A 233 1.75 -19.82 -21.33
CA ASN A 233 2.93 -20.39 -22.01
C ASN A 233 3.47 -19.45 -23.10
N ALA A 234 2.57 -18.80 -23.86
CA ALA A 234 2.98 -17.80 -24.85
C ALA A 234 3.66 -16.57 -24.23
N LEU A 235 3.22 -16.15 -23.03
CA LEU A 235 3.83 -15.05 -22.29
C LEU A 235 5.22 -15.44 -21.76
N ILE A 236 5.36 -16.67 -21.24
CA ILE A 236 6.64 -17.20 -20.77
C ILE A 236 7.64 -17.29 -21.93
N ASP A 237 7.23 -17.85 -23.08
CA ASP A 237 8.11 -17.97 -24.25
C ASP A 237 8.48 -16.61 -24.86
N ALA A 238 7.58 -15.62 -24.81
CA ALA A 238 7.86 -14.25 -25.28
C ALA A 238 8.87 -13.52 -24.37
N VAL A 239 8.81 -13.74 -23.06
CA VAL A 239 9.72 -13.11 -22.09
C VAL A 239 11.05 -13.87 -21.99
N TYR A 240 11.05 -15.17 -22.30
CA TYR A 240 12.16 -16.10 -22.05
C TYR A 240 12.34 -17.11 -23.19
N PRO A 241 12.83 -16.69 -24.37
CA PRO A 241 13.00 -17.60 -25.50
C PRO A 241 13.98 -18.74 -25.18
N GLY A 242 13.54 -19.99 -25.38
CA GLY A 242 14.35 -21.22 -25.24
C GLY A 242 14.05 -22.09 -24.01
N VAL A 243 12.91 -21.90 -23.33
CA VAL A 243 12.53 -22.71 -22.14
C VAL A 243 11.73 -23.98 -22.53
N GLY A 244 11.36 -24.15 -23.80
CA GLY A 244 10.55 -25.29 -24.28
C GLY A 244 11.29 -26.48 -24.91
N ASP A 245 12.61 -26.46 -25.02
CA ASP A 245 13.39 -27.53 -25.67
C ASP A 245 14.21 -28.36 -24.66
N TRP A 246 13.55 -29.11 -23.76
CA TRP A 246 14.08 -30.32 -23.11
C TRP A 246 12.95 -31.29 -22.74
#